data_AF-A0A3N5SVT1-F1
#
_entry.id   AF-A0A3N5SVT1-F1
#
_cell.length_a   1.000
_cell.length_b   1.000
_cell.length_c   1.000
_cell.angle_alpha   90.00
_cell.angle_beta   90.00
_cell.angle_gamma   90.00
#
_symmetry.space_group_name_H-M   'P 1'
#
loop_
_entity.id
_entity.type
_entity.pdbx_description
1 polymer ?
#
loop_
_entity_poly.entity_id
_entity_poly.type
_entity_poly.pdbx_seq_one_letter_code
_entity_poly.pdbx_strand_id
1 'polypeptide(L)'
;MTQRVRLAVLLAFATHGAFILAARYRLSYDAYTHMFFADHYRQNWWALWDPRWYAGFEVISYPPLVHQLIGLTGRVIGVDAGNALLASVVMAAFPLEAHA
;
A
#
# COMPACT_ATOMS: atom_id res chain seq x y z
N MET A 1 18.61 -16.75 2.11
CA MET A 1 18.80 -15.35 2.55
C MET A 1 20.11 -15.22 3.31
N THR A 2 21.01 -14.36 2.84
CA THR A 2 22.28 -14.07 3.52
C THR A 2 22.04 -13.27 4.81
N GLN A 3 23.01 -13.29 5.74
CA GLN A 3 22.94 -12.48 6.96
C GLN A 3 22.81 -10.98 6.65
N ARG A 4 23.44 -10.52 5.57
CA ARG A 4 23.37 -9.11 5.12
C ARG A 4 21.94 -8.71 4.72
N VAL A 5 21.26 -9.57 3.95
CA VAL A 5 19.86 -9.31 3.55
C VAL A 5 18.93 -9.30 4.75
N ARG A 6 19.11 -10.22 5.71
CA ARG A 6 18.33 -10.20 6.97
C ARG A 6 18.50 -8.89 7.72
N LEU A 7 19.74 -8.41 7.84
CA LEU A 7 20.04 -7.14 8.50
C LEU A 7 19.40 -5.97 7.73
N ALA A 8 19.45 -5.96 6.40
CA ALA A 8 18.84 -4.92 5.59
C ALA A 8 17.32 -4.84 5.76
N VAL A 9 16.62 -5.99 5.77
CA VAL A 9 15.18 -6.06 6.04
C VAL A 9 14.84 -5.54 7.45
N LEU A 10 15.59 -5.97 8.47
CA LEU A 10 15.39 -5.50 9.84
C LEU A 10 15.61 -3.99 9.98
N LEU A 11 16.65 -3.45 9.35
CA LEU A 11 16.93 -2.02 9.34
C LEU A 11 15.82 -1.25 8.62
N ALA A 12 15.38 -1.71 7.44
CA ALA A 12 14.29 -1.09 6.72
C ALA A 12 13.00 -1.05 7.55
N PHE A 13 12.64 -2.17 8.19
CA PHE A 13 11.49 -2.21 9.09
C PHE A 13 11.64 -1.28 10.29
N ALA A 14 12.79 -1.27 10.96
CA ALA A 14 13.02 -0.45 12.15
C ALA A 14 13.01 1.06 11.85
N THR A 15 13.66 1.48 10.76
CA THR A 15 13.76 2.92 10.41
C THR A 15 12.45 3.48 9.86
N HIS A 16 11.69 2.70 9.09
CA HIS A 16 10.41 3.14 8.51
C HIS A 16 9.23 2.89 9.45
N GLY A 17 9.32 1.89 10.34
CA GLY A 17 8.25 1.51 11.27
C GLY A 17 7.82 2.66 12.18
N ALA A 18 8.75 3.49 12.66
CA ALA A 18 8.42 4.67 13.46
C ALA A 18 7.53 5.68 12.70
N PHE A 19 7.80 5.90 11.41
CA PHE A 19 6.98 6.76 10.56
C PHE A 19 5.60 6.17 10.29
N ILE A 20 5.51 4.85 10.12
CA ILE A 20 4.23 4.15 9.96
C ILE A 20 3.37 4.28 11.22
N LEU A 21 3.95 3.99 12.39
CA LEU A 21 3.25 4.06 13.68
C LEU A 21 2.79 5.48 14.00
N ALA A 22 3.55 6.50 13.58
CA ALA A 22 3.16 7.91 13.68
C ALA A 22 2.27 8.41 12.52
N ALA A 23 1.73 7.50 11.70
CA ALA A 23 0.85 7.77 10.56
C ALA A 23 1.40 8.79 9.54
N ARG A 24 2.73 8.90 9.41
CA ARG A 24 3.38 9.89 8.54
C ARG A 24 3.22 9.58 7.06
N TYR A 25 2.86 8.34 6.71
CA TYR A 25 2.50 7.98 5.34
C TYR A 25 1.34 8.83 4.78
N ARG A 26 0.45 9.36 5.63
CA ARG A 26 -0.65 10.25 5.20
C ARG A 26 -0.18 11.60 4.67
N LEU A 27 1.08 11.95 4.89
CA LEU A 27 1.71 13.16 4.37
C LEU A 27 2.32 12.95 2.98
N SER A 28 2.37 11.71 2.49
CA SER A 28 2.86 11.44 1.14
C SER A 28 1.82 11.86 0.09
N TYR A 29 2.32 12.23 -1.08
CA TYR A 29 1.51 12.73 -2.19
C TYR A 29 0.41 11.74 -2.61
N ASP A 30 0.74 10.45 -2.72
CA ASP A 30 -0.17 9.42 -3.28
C ASP A 30 -0.91 8.56 -2.24
N ALA A 31 -0.74 8.78 -0.94
CA ALA A 31 -1.39 7.93 0.08
C ALA A 31 -2.91 7.91 -0.06
N TYR A 32 -3.53 9.07 -0.28
CA TYR A 32 -4.99 9.14 -0.43
C TYR A 32 -5.47 8.58 -1.76
N THR A 33 -4.66 8.64 -2.82
CA THR A 33 -4.96 7.98 -4.10
C THR A 33 -5.00 6.46 -3.95
N HIS A 34 -4.00 5.87 -3.27
CA HIS A 34 -3.99 4.44 -2.96
C HIS A 34 -5.20 4.01 -2.12
N MET A 35 -5.53 4.79 -1.09
CA MET A 35 -6.70 4.52 -0.23
C MET A 35 -8.02 4.68 -0.98
N PHE A 36 -8.13 5.67 -1.87
CA PHE A 36 -9.28 5.87 -2.74
C PHE A 36 -9.51 4.67 -3.67
N PHE A 37 -8.46 4.18 -4.35
CA PHE A 37 -8.59 2.99 -5.20
C PHE A 37 -8.83 1.71 -4.39
N ALA A 38 -8.28 1.61 -3.18
CA ALA A 38 -8.62 0.50 -2.29
C ALA A 38 -10.11 0.50 -1.93
N ASP A 39 -10.69 1.67 -1.66
CA ASP A 39 -12.12 1.82 -1.42
C ASP A 39 -12.97 1.49 -2.65
N HIS A 40 -12.51 1.85 -3.85
CA HIS A 40 -13.11 1.37 -5.10
C HIS A 40 -13.20 -0.17 -5.13
N TYR A 41 -12.09 -0.89 -4.88
CA TYR A 41 -12.09 -2.35 -4.85
C TYR A 41 -12.97 -2.93 -3.72
N ARG A 42 -13.13 -2.22 -2.60
CA ARG A 42 -14.06 -2.65 -1.54
C ARG A 42 -15.52 -2.69 -2.00
N GLN A 43 -15.92 -1.70 -2.81
CA GLN A 43 -17.31 -1.51 -3.26
C GLN A 43 -17.63 -2.25 -4.56
N ASN A 44 -16.76 -2.15 -5.58
CA ASN A 44 -16.99 -2.66 -6.92
C ASN A 44 -15.73 -3.33 -7.48
N TRP A 45 -15.41 -4.52 -6.98
CA TRP A 45 -14.13 -5.22 -7.25
C TRP A 45 -13.79 -5.39 -8.75
N TRP A 46 -14.80 -5.55 -9.60
CA TRP A 46 -14.64 -5.82 -11.03
C TRP A 46 -14.86 -4.61 -11.93
N ALA A 47 -15.21 -3.44 -11.36
CA ALA A 47 -15.37 -2.23 -12.14
C ALA A 47 -14.00 -1.71 -12.59
N LEU A 48 -13.91 -1.23 -13.83
CA LEU A 48 -12.67 -0.70 -14.39
C LEU A 48 -12.57 0.83 -14.26
N TRP A 49 -13.66 1.49 -13.85
CA TRP A 49 -13.78 2.94 -13.69
C TRP A 49 -14.48 3.30 -12.39
N ASP A 50 -14.22 4.51 -11.87
CA ASP A 50 -14.92 5.06 -10.71
C ASP A 50 -15.41 6.48 -11.03
N PRO A 51 -16.72 6.79 -10.92
CA PRO A 51 -17.22 8.14 -11.20
C PRO A 51 -16.67 9.19 -10.23
N ARG A 52 -16.16 8.79 -9.06
CA ARG A 52 -15.50 9.68 -8.11
C ARG A 52 -14.05 10.00 -8.52
N TRP A 53 -13.49 9.25 -9.48
CA TRP A 53 -12.14 9.44 -10.02
C TRP A 53 -12.18 10.23 -11.33
N TYR A 54 -11.86 11.52 -11.28
CA TYR A 54 -11.89 12.43 -12.45
C TYR A 54 -13.14 12.30 -13.32
N ALA A 55 -14.32 12.12 -12.69
CA ALA A 55 -15.60 11.91 -13.36
C ALA A 55 -15.69 10.65 -14.27
N GLY A 56 -14.93 9.59 -13.97
CA GLY A 56 -15.04 8.29 -14.66
C GLY A 56 -13.78 7.80 -15.36
N PHE A 57 -12.59 8.22 -14.92
CA PHE A 57 -11.33 7.68 -15.42
C PHE A 57 -11.14 6.22 -14.98
N GLU A 58 -10.39 5.47 -15.78
CA GLU A 58 -10.08 4.08 -15.46
C GLU A 58 -9.17 3.97 -14.23
N VAL A 59 -9.58 3.16 -13.25
CA VAL A 59 -8.77 2.89 -12.05
C VAL A 59 -7.57 1.99 -12.35
N ILE A 60 -7.66 1.20 -13.43
CA ILE A 60 -6.62 0.27 -13.88
C ILE A 60 -5.46 0.97 -14.61
N SER A 61 -5.55 2.29 -14.83
CA SER A 61 -4.41 3.12 -15.23
C SER A 61 -3.27 3.10 -14.19
N TYR A 62 -3.57 2.67 -12.96
CA TYR A 62 -2.59 2.36 -11.93
C TYR A 62 -2.55 0.83 -11.69
N PRO A 63 -1.35 0.21 -11.54
CA PRO A 63 -1.24 -1.22 -11.26
C PRO A 63 -2.10 -1.64 -10.05
N PRO A 64 -3.06 -2.57 -10.23
CA PRO A 64 -4.17 -2.72 -9.28
C PRO A 64 -3.81 -3.50 -8.01
N LEU A 65 -2.74 -4.31 -8.04
CA LEU A 65 -2.44 -5.28 -6.98
C LEU A 65 -2.36 -4.62 -5.60
N VAL A 66 -1.68 -3.48 -5.46
CA VAL A 66 -1.54 -2.81 -4.17
C VAL A 66 -2.90 -2.32 -3.65
N HIS A 67 -3.73 -1.76 -4.52
CA HIS A 67 -5.07 -1.28 -4.17
C HIS A 67 -6.01 -2.42 -3.80
N GLN A 68 -5.92 -3.55 -4.50
CA GLN A 68 -6.68 -4.77 -4.21
C GLN A 68 -6.29 -5.35 -2.84
N LEU A 69 -4.99 -5.39 -2.51
CA LEU A 69 -4.51 -5.87 -1.21
C LEU A 69 -4.92 -4.93 -0.06
N ILE A 70 -4.81 -3.61 -0.25
CA ILE A 70 -5.32 -2.64 0.72
C ILE A 70 -6.85 -2.75 0.84
N GLY A 71 -7.57 -2.98 -0.26
CA GLY A 71 -9.01 -3.18 -0.27
C GLY A 71 -9.44 -4.42 0.51
N LEU A 72 -8.73 -5.55 0.33
CA LEU A 72 -8.96 -6.80 1.06
C LEU A 72 -8.70 -6.64 2.55
N THR A 73 -7.51 -6.18 2.92
CA THR A 73 -7.13 -5.97 4.33
C THR A 73 -8.00 -4.91 4.98
N GLY A 74 -8.35 -3.86 4.24
CA GLY A 74 -9.20 -2.77 4.67
C GLY A 74 -10.65 -3.16 4.97
N ARG A 75 -11.13 -4.32 4.50
CA ARG A 75 -12.41 -4.89 4.96
C ARG A 75 -12.36 -5.38 6.41
N VAL A 76 -11.17 -5.71 6.93
CA VAL A 76 -10.97 -6.25 8.28
C VAL A 76 -10.51 -5.16 9.24
N ILE A 77 -9.52 -4.36 8.84
CA ILE A 77 -8.85 -3.39 9.72
C ILE A 77 -9.11 -1.92 9.35
N GLY A 78 -9.90 -1.67 8.30
CA GLY A 78 -10.10 -0.33 7.73
C GLY A 78 -9.02 0.03 6.69
N VAL A 79 -9.39 0.84 5.70
CA VAL A 79 -8.51 1.16 4.54
C VAL A 79 -7.22 1.87 4.93
N ASP A 80 -7.29 2.79 5.89
CA ASP A 80 -6.11 3.53 6.36
C ASP A 80 -5.10 2.60 7.05
N ALA A 81 -5.54 1.71 7.94
CA ALA A 81 -4.69 0.69 8.53
C ALA A 81 -4.22 -0.37 7.51
N GLY A 82 -5.06 -0.71 6.52
CA GLY A 82 -4.66 -1.56 5.39
C GLY A 82 -3.53 -0.94 4.57
N ASN A 83 -3.59 0.37 4.31
CA ASN A 83 -2.53 1.11 3.64
C ASN A 83 -1.24 1.12 4.48
N ALA A 84 -1.35 1.35 5.79
CA ALA A 84 -0.20 1.30 6.70
C ALA A 84 0.47 -0.09 6.74
N LEU A 85 -0.33 -1.16 6.74
CA LEU A 85 0.14 -2.54 6.71
C LEU A 85 0.90 -2.83 5.41
N LEU A 86 0.30 -2.52 4.25
CA LEU A 86 0.93 -2.77 2.96
C LEU A 86 2.19 -1.91 2.76
N ALA A 87 2.16 -0.65 3.16
CA ALA A 87 3.34 0.21 3.14
C ALA A 87 4.49 -0.39 3.98
N SER A 88 4.18 -0.94 5.15
CA SER A 88 5.17 -1.62 6.00
C SER A 88 5.78 -2.85 5.33
N VAL A 89 4.94 -3.68 4.69
CA VAL A 89 5.39 -4.88 3.97
C VAL A 89 6.29 -4.51 2.80
N VAL A 90 5.88 -3.54 1.97
CA VAL A 90 6.66 -3.11 0.80
C VAL A 90 8.01 -2.54 1.23
N MET A 91 8.04 -1.66 2.22
CA MET A 91 9.29 -1.07 2.71
C MET A 91 10.23 -2.10 3.32
N ALA A 92 9.70 -3.08 4.07
CA ALA A 92 10.52 -4.15 4.63
C ALA A 92 11.01 -5.15 3.57
N ALA A 93 10.24 -5.38 2.51
CA ALA A 93 10.57 -6.32 1.44
C ALA A 93 11.53 -5.75 0.38
N PHE A 94 11.62 -4.42 0.24
CA PHE A 94 12.47 -3.76 -0.75
C PHE A 94 13.93 -4.27 -0.80
N PRO A 95 14.63 -4.52 0.32
CA PRO A 95 15.99 -5.07 0.28
C PRO A 95 16.10 -6.50 -0.28
N LEU A 96 14.99 -7.26 -0.29
CA LEU A 96 14.95 -8.60 -0.90
C LEU A 96 15.00 -8.49 -2.42
N GLU A 97 14.26 -7.54 -3.00
CA GLU A 97 14.24 -7.27 -4.43
C GLU A 97 15.59 -6.75 -4.93
N ALA A 98 16.20 -5.83 -4.19
CA ALA A 98 17.51 -5.26 -4.55
C ALA A 98 18.67 -6.29 -4.52
N HIS A 99 18.44 -7.50 -4.02
CA HIS A 99 19.42 -8.59 -3.92
C HIS A 99 18.97 -9.85 -4.71
N ALA A 100 17.85 -9.80 -5.44
CA ALA A 100 17.41 -10.86 -6.34
C ALA A 100 18.12 -10.79 -7.69
#